data_AF-A0A2P2LML1-F1
#
_entry.id   AF-A0A2P2LML1-F1
#
_cell.length_a   1.000
_cell.length_b   1.000
_cell.length_c   1.000
_cell.angle_alpha   90.00
_cell.angle_beta   90.00
_cell.angle_gamma   90.00
#
_symmetry.space_group_name_H-M   'P 1'
#
loop_
_entity.id
_entity.type
_entity.pdbx_description
1 polymer ?
#
loop_
_entity_poly.entity_id
_entity_poly.type
_entity_poly.pdbx_seq_one_letter_code
_entity_poly.pdbx_strand_id
1 'polypeptide(L)'
;MASASLGNGGVGSSRSVNGFKSSSTSIDWLGREMLEMRLRDKVDHGEDRDSEPDIIDGVGAETGHVIRTTIGGRNGQSRQTISYIAEHVIGTGSFGVVFQAKCRETGEIVAIKKVFQDKRYKNRELQIMQMLDHPNIVALKHCFFSTTDKEELYLNLVLEYVPETVNRIAKNYCRINQRMPLIYVKLYTYQICRALAYLHNCIGICHRDIKPQNLLVNPHTHQLKLCDFGSAKVLVSFHRTIIIQDSYLPLFSRAFHLCLIR
;
A
#
# COMPACT_ATOMS: atom_id res chain seq x y z
N MET A 1 5.77 51.60 55.82
CA MET A 1 4.62 51.61 56.73
C MET A 1 3.84 50.32 56.52
N ALA A 2 3.57 49.63 57.64
CA ALA A 2 2.53 48.61 57.89
C ALA A 2 1.20 48.88 57.15
N SER A 3 0.24 47.99 56.92
CA SER A 3 0.02 46.57 57.26
C SER A 3 -1.22 46.07 56.46
N ALA A 4 -1.43 44.76 56.52
CA ALA A 4 -2.47 43.90 55.94
C ALA A 4 -3.95 44.22 56.25
N SER A 5 -4.87 43.61 55.47
CA SER A 5 -6.07 42.82 55.87
C SER A 5 -6.73 42.23 54.59
N LEU A 6 -6.85 40.90 54.37
CA LEU A 6 -7.87 39.92 54.88
C LEU A 6 -9.32 40.31 54.51
N GLY A 7 -10.23 39.48 53.98
CA GLY A 7 -10.31 38.03 53.69
C GLY A 7 -11.80 37.63 53.47
N ASN A 8 -12.03 36.39 53.01
CA ASN A 8 -13.31 35.61 52.93
C ASN A 8 -14.41 36.07 51.94
N GLY A 9 -15.21 35.20 51.31
CA GLY A 9 -15.37 33.74 51.35
C GLY A 9 -16.59 33.35 50.47
N GLY A 10 -16.69 32.08 50.05
CA GLY A 10 -17.86 31.60 49.28
C GLY A 10 -17.68 30.19 48.70
N VAL A 11 -18.18 29.20 49.44
CA VAL A 11 -18.24 27.76 49.12
C VAL A 11 -19.43 27.46 48.21
N GLY A 12 -19.33 26.51 47.27
CA GLY A 12 -20.53 25.90 46.71
C GLY A 12 -20.41 25.07 45.42
N SER A 13 -20.47 23.75 45.60
CA SER A 13 -21.04 22.75 44.71
C SER A 13 -20.18 22.08 43.63
N SER A 14 -19.76 20.88 44.00
CA SER A 14 -19.32 19.76 43.20
C SER A 14 -20.35 19.33 42.15
N ARG A 15 -19.89 19.16 40.90
CA ARG A 15 -20.48 18.22 39.94
C ARG A 15 -19.37 17.41 39.28
N SER A 16 -19.47 16.11 39.49
CA SER A 16 -18.72 15.02 38.88
C SER A 16 -18.96 14.92 37.38
N VAL A 17 -17.89 14.81 36.58
CA VAL A 17 -17.96 14.16 35.26
C VAL A 17 -16.65 13.39 35.00
N ASN A 18 -16.76 12.08 35.23
CA ASN A 18 -16.20 10.93 34.51
C ASN A 18 -14.82 11.01 33.84
N GLY A 19 -13.98 10.05 34.27
CA GLY A 19 -12.72 9.70 33.64
C GLY A 19 -12.85 9.30 32.17
N PHE A 20 -12.00 9.92 31.35
CA PHE A 20 -11.71 9.48 30.00
C PHE A 20 -10.84 8.23 30.07
N LYS A 21 -11.48 7.06 29.97
CA LYS A 21 -10.80 5.83 29.55
C LYS A 21 -10.34 6.05 28.10
N SER A 22 -9.04 5.88 27.84
CA SER A 22 -8.49 5.88 26.49
C SER A 22 -9.18 4.79 25.68
N SER A 23 -9.84 5.18 24.59
CA SER A 23 -10.50 4.30 23.64
C SER A 23 -9.47 3.48 22.85
N SER A 24 -8.99 2.40 23.45
CA SER A 24 -8.37 1.28 22.73
C SER A 24 -9.48 0.47 22.06
N THR A 25 -10.06 0.99 20.98
CA THR A 25 -11.20 0.32 20.33
C THR A 25 -11.07 0.38 18.81
N SER A 26 -11.20 -0.81 18.21
CA SER A 26 -11.31 -1.14 16.78
C SER A 26 -10.01 -1.41 16.01
N ILE A 27 -8.93 -0.65 16.19
CA ILE A 27 -7.74 -0.78 15.33
C ILE A 27 -6.78 -1.89 15.82
N ASP A 28 -6.61 -2.03 17.14
CA ASP A 28 -5.85 -3.14 17.73
C ASP A 28 -6.59 -4.49 17.64
N TRP A 29 -7.89 -4.43 17.35
CA TRP A 29 -8.77 -5.61 17.26
C TRP A 29 -8.59 -6.33 15.92
N LEU A 30 -8.55 -5.60 14.81
CA LEU A 30 -8.32 -6.18 13.47
C LEU A 30 -6.95 -6.86 13.36
N GLY A 31 -5.91 -6.30 14.00
CA GLY A 31 -4.57 -6.89 14.00
C GLY A 31 -4.46 -8.19 14.82
N ARG A 32 -5.34 -8.41 15.80
CA ARG A 32 -5.36 -9.63 16.64
C ARG A 32 -6.32 -10.70 16.11
N GLU A 33 -7.48 -10.31 15.59
CA GLU A 33 -8.49 -11.26 15.09
C GLU A 33 -8.04 -11.97 13.79
N MET A 34 -7.07 -11.38 13.06
CA MET A 34 -6.46 -12.01 11.88
C MET A 34 -5.46 -13.13 12.20
N LEU A 35 -5.09 -13.29 13.48
CA LEU A 35 -4.06 -14.23 13.97
C LEU A 35 -4.65 -15.45 14.70
N GLU A 36 -5.97 -15.48 14.90
CA GLU A 36 -6.67 -16.57 15.55
C GLU A 36 -7.93 -16.89 14.75
N MET A 37 -7.90 -17.83 13.80
CA MET A 37 -9.14 -18.55 13.44
C MET A 37 -8.91 -19.91 12.78
N ARG A 38 -9.63 -20.90 13.32
CA ARG A 38 -9.61 -22.34 12.98
C ARG A 38 -10.82 -22.73 12.12
N LEU A 39 -10.56 -23.70 11.26
CA LEU A 39 -11.39 -24.34 10.21
C LEU A 39 -12.80 -24.80 10.64
N ARG A 40 -13.76 -24.66 9.69
CA ARG A 40 -14.90 -25.58 9.55
C ARG A 40 -15.31 -25.72 8.08
N ASP A 41 -15.23 -26.94 7.56
CA ASP A 41 -15.61 -27.31 6.19
C ASP A 41 -17.13 -27.32 6.00
N LYS A 42 -17.61 -26.71 4.91
CA LYS A 42 -18.82 -27.16 4.19
C LYS A 42 -18.68 -26.94 2.69
N VAL A 43 -19.20 -27.93 1.96
CA VAL A 43 -19.03 -28.18 0.52
C VAL A 43 -20.22 -27.60 -0.27
N ASP A 44 -19.86 -26.86 -1.33
CA ASP A 44 -20.43 -26.71 -2.68
C ASP A 44 -21.93 -26.44 -2.94
N HIS A 45 -22.20 -25.49 -3.85
CA HIS A 45 -22.87 -25.73 -5.15
C HIS A 45 -22.86 -24.45 -6.01
N GLY A 46 -22.45 -24.58 -7.27
CA GLY A 46 -22.15 -23.47 -8.20
C GLY A 46 -23.29 -22.98 -9.09
N GLU A 47 -22.97 -22.00 -9.95
CA GLU A 47 -23.35 -21.86 -11.37
C GLU A 47 -22.80 -20.55 -12.00
N ASP A 48 -22.57 -20.56 -13.31
CA ASP A 48 -21.75 -19.69 -14.18
C ASP A 48 -22.13 -18.19 -14.31
N ARG A 49 -21.13 -17.30 -14.54
CA ARG A 49 -21.04 -16.33 -15.68
C ARG A 49 -19.81 -15.38 -15.68
N ASP A 50 -19.32 -15.11 -16.91
CA ASP A 50 -18.52 -13.99 -17.41
C ASP A 50 -17.27 -13.51 -16.66
N SER A 51 -16.10 -14.09 -17.00
CA SER A 51 -14.73 -13.55 -16.77
C SER A 51 -14.52 -12.82 -15.44
N GLU A 52 -15.19 -13.26 -14.38
CA GLU A 52 -14.91 -12.84 -13.03
C GLU A 52 -13.62 -13.55 -12.59
N PRO A 53 -12.67 -12.84 -11.96
CA PRO A 53 -11.54 -13.49 -11.32
C PRO A 53 -12.08 -14.50 -10.31
N ASP A 54 -11.55 -15.71 -10.34
CA ASP A 54 -11.98 -16.79 -9.43
C ASP A 54 -12.04 -16.28 -7.98
N ILE A 55 -13.21 -16.43 -7.37
CA ILE A 55 -13.38 -16.24 -5.93
C ILE A 55 -12.80 -17.48 -5.27
N ILE A 56 -11.65 -17.34 -4.61
CA ILE A 56 -11.07 -18.45 -3.84
C ILE A 56 -11.40 -18.26 -2.36
N ASP A 57 -11.92 -19.30 -1.72
CA ASP A 57 -12.03 -19.35 -0.27
C ASP A 57 -10.62 -19.35 0.36
N GLY A 58 -10.28 -18.25 1.03
CA GLY A 58 -8.95 -17.98 1.54
C GLY A 58 -8.98 -17.54 3.00
N VAL A 59 -8.86 -18.52 3.90
CA VAL A 59 -8.75 -18.37 5.35
C VAL A 59 -7.42 -17.71 5.74
N GLY A 60 -7.45 -16.47 6.25
CA GLY A 60 -6.38 -15.89 7.08
C GLY A 60 -5.08 -15.44 6.40
N ALA A 61 -4.61 -14.23 6.77
CA ALA A 61 -3.32 -13.69 6.32
C ALA A 61 -2.19 -14.01 7.31
N GLU A 62 -1.97 -15.31 7.58
CA GLU A 62 -0.92 -15.77 8.47
C GLU A 62 0.34 -16.21 7.71
N THR A 63 1.51 -16.00 8.33
CA THR A 63 2.81 -16.47 7.83
C THR A 63 2.78 -17.98 7.56
N GLY A 64 3.18 -18.40 6.36
CA GLY A 64 3.17 -19.79 5.93
C GLY A 64 1.87 -20.25 5.26
N HIS A 65 0.83 -19.40 5.23
CA HIS A 65 -0.43 -19.73 4.56
C HIS A 65 -0.24 -19.84 3.04
N VAL A 66 -0.88 -20.86 2.44
CA VAL A 66 -0.82 -21.12 1.00
C VAL A 66 -2.06 -20.55 0.32
N ILE A 67 -1.87 -19.49 -0.44
CA ILE A 67 -2.92 -18.87 -1.26
C ILE A 67 -2.89 -19.52 -2.63
N ARG A 68 -3.90 -20.32 -2.95
CA ARG A 68 -4.07 -20.91 -4.28
C ARG A 68 -4.95 -19.99 -5.11
N THR A 69 -4.54 -19.67 -6.33
CA THR A 69 -5.34 -18.89 -7.26
C THR A 69 -5.26 -19.51 -8.64
N THR A 70 -6.35 -19.41 -9.39
CA THR A 70 -6.39 -19.87 -10.76
C THR A 70 -6.38 -18.67 -11.68
N ILE A 71 -5.36 -18.61 -12.53
CA ILE A 71 -5.19 -17.54 -13.51
C ILE A 71 -5.83 -18.02 -14.81
N GLY A 72 -6.84 -17.27 -15.27
CA GLY A 72 -7.44 -17.46 -16.58
C GLY A 72 -6.36 -17.33 -17.66
N GLY A 73 -6.29 -18.32 -18.55
CA GLY A 73 -5.34 -18.29 -19.65
C GLY A 73 -5.62 -17.11 -20.58
N ARG A 74 -4.60 -16.29 -20.86
CA ARG A 74 -4.65 -15.27 -21.91
C ARG A 74 -4.19 -15.89 -23.23
N ASN A 75 -4.77 -15.46 -24.34
CA ASN A 75 -4.34 -15.83 -25.70
C ASN A 75 -4.36 -17.35 -26.01
N GLY A 76 -5.39 -18.08 -25.52
CA GLY A 76 -5.56 -19.51 -25.82
C GLY A 76 -4.73 -20.47 -24.97
N GLN A 77 -4.03 -19.98 -23.94
CA GLN A 77 -3.35 -20.84 -22.97
C GLN A 77 -4.35 -21.49 -22.00
N SER A 78 -4.00 -22.66 -21.47
CA SER A 78 -4.80 -23.34 -20.45
C SER A 78 -4.82 -22.54 -19.15
N ARG A 79 -5.92 -22.66 -18.39
CA ARG A 79 -6.01 -22.16 -17.02
C ARG A 79 -4.83 -22.71 -16.21
N GLN A 80 -4.14 -21.84 -15.48
CA GLN A 80 -3.01 -22.25 -14.63
C GLN A 80 -3.35 -21.97 -13.17
N THR A 81 -3.20 -22.99 -12.33
CA THR A 81 -3.27 -22.82 -10.88
C THR A 81 -1.89 -22.42 -10.37
N ILE A 82 -1.82 -21.27 -9.70
CA ILE A 82 -0.61 -20.75 -9.06
C ILE A 82 -0.84 -20.72 -7.54
N SER A 83 0.20 -21.07 -6.79
CA SER A 83 0.17 -21.13 -5.33
C SER A 83 1.22 -20.19 -4.75
N TYR A 84 0.81 -19.33 -3.83
CA TYR A 84 1.68 -18.41 -3.13
C TYR A 84 1.81 -18.80 -1.66
N ILE A 85 3.04 -18.85 -1.14
CA ILE A 85 3.29 -19.00 0.30
C ILE A 85 3.48 -17.59 0.85
N ALA A 86 2.55 -17.11 1.68
CA ALA A 86 2.72 -15.84 2.38
C ALA A 86 3.87 -15.94 3.37
N GLU A 87 4.82 -15.00 3.34
CA GLU A 87 5.99 -15.03 4.19
C GLU A 87 5.87 -14.06 5.36
N HIS A 88 5.72 -12.76 5.11
CA HIS A 88 5.55 -11.79 6.18
C HIS A 88 4.91 -10.49 5.67
N VAL A 89 4.26 -9.78 6.58
CA VAL A 89 3.70 -8.45 6.32
C VAL A 89 4.84 -7.44 6.11
N ILE A 90 4.84 -6.77 4.97
CA ILE A 90 5.83 -5.75 4.60
C ILE A 90 5.26 -4.33 4.61
N GLY A 91 3.93 -4.20 4.71
CA GLY A 91 3.27 -2.90 4.85
C GLY A 91 1.83 -3.03 5.33
N THR A 92 1.39 -2.06 6.13
CA THR A 92 0.00 -1.88 6.54
C THR A 92 -0.41 -0.44 6.22
N GLY A 93 -1.61 -0.27 5.71
CA GLY A 93 -2.14 1.04 5.35
C GLY A 93 -3.64 1.11 5.55
N SER A 94 -4.21 2.30 5.36
CA SER A 94 -5.66 2.55 5.51
C SER A 94 -6.53 1.68 4.61
N PHE A 95 -5.98 1.16 3.51
CA PHE A 95 -6.71 0.41 2.50
C PHE A 95 -6.50 -1.12 2.60
N GLY A 96 -5.59 -1.58 3.45
CA GLY A 96 -5.32 -3.01 3.60
C GLY A 96 -3.88 -3.34 3.98
N VAL A 97 -3.47 -4.55 3.64
CA VAL A 97 -2.20 -5.16 4.05
C VAL A 97 -1.41 -5.59 2.83
N VAL A 98 -0.10 -5.40 2.87
CA VAL A 98 0.84 -5.88 1.88
C VAL A 98 1.74 -6.91 2.53
N PHE A 99 1.83 -8.09 1.94
CA PHE A 99 2.73 -9.15 2.39
C PHE A 99 3.65 -9.60 1.26
N GLN A 100 4.88 -9.97 1.64
CA GLN A 100 5.77 -10.70 0.76
C GLN A 100 5.27 -12.14 0.66
N ALA A 101 5.30 -12.69 -0.54
CA ALA A 101 4.96 -14.09 -0.78
C ALA A 101 5.90 -14.70 -1.81
N LYS A 102 6.02 -16.03 -1.78
CA LYS A 102 6.79 -16.79 -2.76
C LYS A 102 5.86 -17.62 -3.63
N CYS A 103 5.94 -17.45 -4.94
CA CYS A 103 5.29 -18.32 -5.92
C CYS A 103 5.92 -19.72 -5.83
N ARG A 104 5.12 -20.76 -5.62
CA ARG A 104 5.64 -22.14 -5.49
C ARG A 104 6.12 -22.69 -6.82
N GLU A 105 5.41 -22.36 -7.90
CA GLU A 105 5.63 -22.90 -9.23
C GLU A 105 6.89 -22.31 -9.87
N THR A 106 7.15 -21.00 -9.66
CA THR A 106 8.30 -20.31 -10.26
C THR A 106 9.42 -20.02 -9.27
N GLY A 107 9.18 -20.18 -7.96
CA GLY A 107 10.10 -19.76 -6.90
C GLY A 107 10.22 -18.25 -6.74
N GLU A 108 9.50 -17.47 -7.52
CA GLU A 108 9.61 -16.01 -7.59
C GLU A 108 8.99 -15.33 -6.36
N ILE A 109 9.69 -14.33 -5.82
CA ILE A 109 9.18 -13.50 -4.73
C ILE A 109 8.28 -12.39 -5.31
N VAL A 110 7.11 -12.19 -4.70
CA VAL A 110 6.11 -11.19 -5.07
C VAL A 110 5.65 -10.41 -3.85
N ALA A 111 5.07 -9.24 -4.09
CA ALA A 111 4.31 -8.50 -3.08
C ALA A 111 2.82 -8.65 -3.39
N ILE A 112 2.02 -9.07 -2.40
CA ILE A 112 0.57 -9.19 -2.54
C ILE A 112 -0.08 -8.12 -1.68
N LYS A 113 -0.76 -7.16 -2.33
CA LYS A 113 -1.56 -6.12 -1.68
C LYS A 113 -3.01 -6.59 -1.61
N LYS A 114 -3.46 -6.95 -0.41
CA LYS A 114 -4.84 -7.37 -0.11
C LYS A 114 -5.63 -6.17 0.37
N VAL A 115 -6.70 -5.81 -0.34
CA VAL A 115 -7.57 -4.68 -0.05
C VAL A 115 -9.02 -5.12 0.01
N PHE A 116 -9.82 -4.52 0.89
CA PHE A 116 -11.25 -4.79 0.94
C PHE A 116 -11.92 -4.36 -0.37
N GLN A 117 -12.84 -5.19 -0.87
CA GLN A 117 -13.51 -4.99 -2.14
C GLN A 117 -15.03 -4.90 -1.94
N ASP A 118 -15.58 -3.70 -2.08
CA ASP A 118 -17.03 -3.53 -2.19
C ASP A 118 -17.49 -4.01 -3.58
N LYS A 119 -18.39 -5.01 -3.61
CA LYS A 119 -18.94 -5.60 -4.83
C LYS A 119 -19.59 -4.57 -5.77
N ARG A 120 -20.01 -3.42 -5.24
CA ARG A 120 -20.69 -2.36 -6.01
C ARG A 120 -19.74 -1.48 -6.81
N TYR A 121 -18.45 -1.49 -6.51
CA TYR A 121 -17.50 -0.52 -7.07
C TYR A 121 -16.28 -1.19 -7.69
N LYS A 122 -15.89 -0.78 -8.90
CA LYS A 122 -14.63 -1.23 -9.49
C LYS A 122 -13.46 -0.60 -8.72
N ASN A 123 -12.45 -1.40 -8.41
CA ASN A 123 -11.24 -0.90 -7.76
C ASN A 123 -10.43 -0.05 -8.74
N ARG A 124 -10.28 1.24 -8.41
CA ARG A 124 -9.59 2.21 -9.25
C ARG A 124 -8.09 1.94 -9.38
N GLU A 125 -7.46 1.48 -8.30
CA GLU A 125 -6.03 1.17 -8.30
C GLU A 125 -5.74 0.05 -9.29
N LEU A 126 -6.56 -1.02 -9.28
CA LEU A 126 -6.47 -2.08 -10.28
C LEU A 126 -6.61 -1.56 -11.71
N GLN A 127 -7.62 -0.74 -11.98
CA GLN A 127 -7.85 -0.16 -13.31
C GLN A 127 -6.65 0.67 -13.79
N ILE A 128 -6.08 1.48 -12.90
CA ILE A 128 -4.89 2.26 -13.22
C ILE A 128 -3.70 1.35 -13.49
N MET A 129 -3.41 0.41 -12.60
CA MET A 129 -2.28 -0.51 -12.72
C MET A 129 -2.30 -1.34 -14.01
N GLN A 130 -3.49 -1.72 -14.50
CA GLN A 130 -3.65 -2.42 -15.78
C GLN A 130 -3.22 -1.60 -17.01
N MET A 131 -3.10 -0.28 -16.89
CA MET A 131 -2.68 0.63 -17.97
C MET A 131 -1.18 0.94 -17.94
N LEU A 132 -0.44 0.46 -16.94
CA LEU A 132 0.94 0.86 -16.70
C LEU A 132 1.90 -0.23 -17.15
N ASP A 133 2.83 0.14 -18.03
CA ASP A 133 3.98 -0.67 -18.40
C ASP A 133 5.20 0.25 -18.53
N HIS A 134 6.04 0.27 -17.49
CA HIS A 134 7.22 1.13 -17.45
C HIS A 134 8.28 0.56 -16.49
N PRO A 135 9.58 0.55 -16.86
CA PRO A 135 10.65 -0.03 -16.04
C PRO A 135 10.86 0.62 -14.66
N ASN A 136 10.37 1.84 -14.46
CA ASN A 136 10.41 2.58 -13.18
C ASN A 136 9.05 2.65 -12.47
N ILE A 137 8.11 1.76 -12.81
CA ILE A 137 6.83 1.55 -12.13
C ILE A 137 6.75 0.07 -11.74
N VAL A 138 6.20 -0.23 -10.57
CA VAL A 138 6.01 -1.62 -10.13
C VAL A 138 5.00 -2.32 -11.05
N ALA A 139 5.34 -3.51 -11.53
CA ALA A 139 4.45 -4.25 -12.44
C ALA A 139 3.32 -4.95 -11.67
N LEU A 140 2.09 -4.83 -12.17
CA LEU A 140 0.98 -5.73 -11.82
C LEU A 140 1.13 -7.01 -12.64
N LYS A 141 1.36 -8.13 -11.96
CA LYS A 141 1.48 -9.44 -12.63
C LYS A 141 0.11 -10.00 -12.94
N HIS A 142 -0.74 -10.06 -11.91
CA HIS A 142 -2.14 -10.46 -12.01
C HIS A 142 -2.89 -10.04 -10.74
N CYS A 143 -4.18 -10.36 -10.69
CA CYS A 143 -5.02 -10.14 -9.52
C CYS A 143 -6.04 -11.26 -9.37
N PHE A 144 -6.52 -11.47 -8.15
CA PHE A 144 -7.57 -12.44 -7.84
C PHE A 144 -8.41 -11.97 -6.65
N PHE A 145 -9.62 -12.51 -6.53
CA PHE A 145 -10.49 -12.24 -5.39
C PHE A 145 -10.36 -13.35 -4.35
N SER A 146 -10.50 -12.98 -3.08
CA SER A 146 -10.58 -13.94 -1.98
C SER A 146 -11.70 -13.55 -1.03
N THR A 147 -12.41 -14.54 -0.52
CA THR A 147 -13.43 -14.39 0.52
C THR A 147 -12.88 -14.78 1.88
N THR A 148 -13.34 -14.12 2.94
CA THR A 148 -13.15 -14.58 4.31
C THR A 148 -14.33 -15.44 4.76
N ASP A 149 -14.20 -16.10 5.91
CA ASP A 149 -15.27 -16.87 6.55
C ASP A 149 -16.52 -16.04 6.86
N LYS A 150 -16.38 -14.70 6.92
CA LYS A 150 -17.47 -13.73 7.12
C LYS A 150 -18.07 -13.24 5.78
N GLU A 151 -17.78 -13.94 4.68
CA GLU A 151 -18.18 -13.60 3.30
C GLU A 151 -17.71 -12.21 2.82
N GLU A 152 -16.68 -11.64 3.45
CA GLU A 152 -16.10 -10.38 3.02
C GLU A 152 -15.21 -10.60 1.80
N LEU A 153 -15.45 -9.81 0.74
CA LEU A 153 -14.68 -9.88 -0.49
C LEU A 153 -13.44 -9.01 -0.40
N TYR A 154 -12.29 -9.58 -0.78
CA TYR A 154 -11.02 -8.87 -0.89
C TYR A 154 -10.45 -9.02 -2.29
N LEU A 155 -9.87 -7.93 -2.79
CA LEU A 155 -9.06 -7.92 -3.99
C LEU A 155 -7.59 -8.09 -3.60
N ASN A 156 -6.91 -9.03 -4.25
CA ASN A 156 -5.48 -9.27 -4.07
C ASN A 156 -4.75 -8.87 -5.36
N LEU A 157 -3.89 -7.86 -5.26
CA LEU A 157 -3.01 -7.42 -6.34
C LEU A 157 -1.66 -8.09 -6.20
N VAL A 158 -1.27 -8.93 -7.16
CA VAL A 158 0.05 -9.56 -7.19
C VAL A 158 1.01 -8.69 -7.97
N LEU A 159 1.97 -8.13 -7.25
CA LEU A 159 2.91 -7.14 -7.72
C LEU A 159 4.33 -7.72 -7.75
N GLU A 160 5.16 -7.16 -8.62
CA GLU A 160 6.61 -7.32 -8.53
C GLU A 160 7.11 -6.92 -7.14
N TYR A 161 7.97 -7.75 -6.54
CA TYR A 161 8.62 -7.45 -5.27
C TYR A 161 9.91 -6.66 -5.50
N VAL A 162 10.10 -5.58 -4.73
CA VAL A 162 11.32 -4.80 -4.70
C VAL A 162 11.71 -4.60 -3.22
N PRO A 163 12.96 -4.93 -2.82
CA PRO A 163 13.29 -5.24 -1.42
C PRO A 163 13.37 -4.03 -0.49
N GLU A 164 13.74 -2.85 -1.00
CA GLU A 164 13.96 -1.66 -0.18
C GLU A 164 13.10 -0.48 -0.63
N THR A 165 13.04 0.53 0.22
CA THR A 165 12.43 1.84 -0.11
C THR A 165 13.49 2.93 0.02
N VAL A 166 13.34 4.03 -0.72
CA VAL A 166 14.14 5.24 -0.51
C VAL A 166 14.07 5.70 0.94
N ASN A 167 12.90 5.59 1.59
CA ASN A 167 12.73 5.88 3.01
C ASN A 167 13.64 5.04 3.93
N ARG A 168 13.67 3.71 3.74
CA ARG A 168 14.52 2.81 4.55
C ARG A 168 16.00 3.09 4.30
N ILE A 169 16.39 3.27 3.05
CA ILE A 169 17.78 3.61 2.68
C ILE A 169 18.20 4.95 3.31
N ALA A 170 17.37 6.00 3.20
CA ALA A 170 17.66 7.30 3.79
C ALA A 170 17.79 7.22 5.32
N LYS A 171 16.87 6.51 6.00
CA LYS A 171 16.96 6.27 7.45
C LYS A 171 18.24 5.54 7.83
N ASN A 172 18.70 4.58 7.02
CA ASN A 172 19.96 3.88 7.28
C ASN A 172 21.16 4.84 7.24
N TYR A 173 21.26 5.68 6.21
CA TYR A 173 22.30 6.71 6.12
C TYR A 173 22.27 7.67 7.32
N CYS A 174 21.08 8.13 7.73
CA CYS A 174 20.93 8.96 8.93
C CYS A 174 21.43 8.25 10.20
N ARG A 175 21.10 6.96 10.39
CA ARG A 175 21.52 6.18 11.58
C ARG A 175 23.03 6.03 11.68
N ILE A 176 23.72 5.83 10.56
CA ILE A 176 25.19 5.74 10.52
C ILE A 176 25.88 7.11 10.42
N ASN A 177 25.12 8.20 10.58
CA ASN A 177 25.58 9.58 10.51
C ASN A 177 26.34 9.91 9.20
N GLN A 178 25.89 9.32 8.09
CA GLN A 178 26.41 9.57 6.75
C GLN A 178 25.34 10.20 5.88
N ARG A 179 25.77 10.92 4.83
CA ARG A 179 24.88 11.39 3.78
C ARG A 179 24.79 10.35 2.67
N MET A 180 23.63 10.26 2.04
CA MET A 180 23.49 9.49 0.81
C MET A 180 24.44 10.07 -0.25
N PRO A 181 25.28 9.25 -0.89
CA PRO A 181 26.13 9.68 -2.00
C PRO A 181 25.32 10.40 -3.08
N LEU A 182 25.83 11.55 -3.55
CA LEU A 182 25.13 12.40 -4.52
C LEU A 182 24.80 11.67 -5.83
N ILE A 183 25.59 10.67 -6.21
CA ILE A 183 25.32 9.83 -7.37
C ILE A 183 23.98 9.09 -7.24
N TYR A 184 23.65 8.55 -6.06
CA TYR A 184 22.38 7.87 -5.83
C TYR A 184 21.21 8.84 -5.79
N VAL A 185 21.41 10.03 -5.23
CA VAL A 185 20.39 11.10 -5.27
C VAL A 185 20.05 11.45 -6.71
N LYS A 186 21.05 11.68 -7.57
CA LYS A 186 20.86 11.97 -9.00
C LYS A 186 20.17 10.81 -9.73
N LEU A 187 20.65 9.58 -9.50
CA LEU A 187 20.14 8.38 -10.16
C LEU A 187 18.66 8.11 -9.80
N TYR A 188 18.30 8.20 -8.51
CA TYR A 188 16.92 8.00 -8.07
C TYR A 188 16.02 9.14 -8.54
N THR A 189 16.48 10.39 -8.47
CA THR A 189 15.71 11.55 -8.98
C THR A 189 15.41 11.41 -10.47
N TYR A 190 16.41 11.00 -11.27
CA TYR A 190 16.22 10.75 -12.70
C TYR A 190 15.15 9.69 -12.96
N GLN A 191 15.20 8.56 -12.27
CA GLN A 191 14.24 7.46 -12.44
C GLN A 191 12.82 7.86 -11.99
N ILE A 192 12.69 8.66 -10.93
CA ILE A 192 11.41 9.25 -10.50
C ILE A 192 10.85 10.16 -11.60
N CYS A 193 11.65 11.10 -12.10
CA CYS A 193 11.23 12.01 -13.17
C CYS A 193 10.81 11.24 -14.43
N ARG A 194 11.53 10.16 -14.78
CA ARG A 194 11.19 9.30 -15.92
C ARG A 194 9.85 8.60 -15.74
N ALA A 195 9.57 8.03 -14.55
CA ALA A 195 8.28 7.42 -14.24
C ALA A 195 7.13 8.44 -14.26
N LEU A 196 7.35 9.64 -13.70
CA LEU A 196 6.35 10.70 -13.70
C LEU A 196 6.07 11.23 -15.11
N ALA A 197 7.10 11.40 -15.94
CA ALA A 197 6.93 11.80 -17.34
C ALA A 197 6.07 10.81 -18.12
N TYR A 198 6.31 9.50 -17.93
CA TYR A 198 5.45 8.45 -18.51
C TYR A 198 4.00 8.57 -18.02
N LEU A 199 3.78 8.64 -16.70
CA LEU A 199 2.44 8.74 -16.12
C LEU A 199 1.68 9.97 -16.64
N HIS A 200 2.35 11.12 -16.68
CA HIS A 200 1.72 12.40 -16.99
C HIS A 200 1.49 12.59 -18.48
N ASN A 201 2.51 12.31 -19.29
CA ASN A 201 2.50 12.66 -20.71
C ASN A 201 1.95 11.53 -21.58
N CYS A 202 2.27 10.27 -21.25
CA CYS A 202 1.84 9.13 -22.06
C CYS A 202 0.45 8.64 -21.62
N ILE A 203 0.21 8.53 -20.31
CA ILE A 203 -1.01 7.89 -19.78
C ILE A 203 -2.05 8.91 -19.30
N GLY A 204 -1.63 10.10 -18.87
CA GLY A 204 -2.53 11.13 -18.34
C GLY A 204 -3.00 10.86 -16.91
N ILE A 205 -2.15 10.27 -16.08
CA ILE A 205 -2.44 9.90 -14.68
C ILE A 205 -1.57 10.72 -13.73
N CYS A 206 -2.17 11.27 -12.68
CA CYS A 206 -1.47 11.86 -11.55
C CYS A 206 -1.41 10.85 -10.38
N HIS A 207 -0.22 10.49 -9.91
CA HIS A 207 -0.02 9.64 -8.73
C HIS A 207 -0.57 10.24 -7.43
N ARG A 208 -0.39 11.55 -7.20
CA ARG A 208 -0.84 12.33 -6.03
C ARG A 208 -0.28 11.95 -4.65
N ASP A 209 0.43 10.83 -4.51
CA ASP A 209 1.03 10.42 -3.23
C ASP A 209 2.51 10.00 -3.38
N ILE A 210 3.35 10.87 -3.95
CA ILE A 210 4.79 10.58 -4.05
C ILE A 210 5.43 10.91 -2.71
N LYS A 211 6.11 9.93 -2.14
CA LYS A 211 6.85 10.06 -0.88
C LYS A 211 7.91 8.96 -0.82
N PRO A 212 8.98 9.11 -0.01
CA PRO A 212 10.07 8.13 0.05
C PRO A 212 9.64 6.67 0.33
N GLN A 213 8.48 6.46 0.96
CA GLN A 213 7.89 5.14 1.24
C GLN A 213 7.32 4.47 -0.02
N ASN A 214 6.87 5.26 -0.99
CA ASN A 214 6.27 4.79 -2.25
C ASN A 214 7.31 4.68 -3.38
N LEU A 215 8.59 4.84 -3.05
CA LEU A 215 9.72 4.73 -3.97
C LEU A 215 10.52 3.48 -3.61
N LEU A 216 10.23 2.37 -4.30
CA LEU A 216 10.92 1.11 -4.10
C LEU A 216 12.27 1.13 -4.82
N VAL A 217 13.26 0.46 -4.24
CA VAL A 217 14.63 0.39 -4.76
C VAL A 217 15.18 -1.01 -4.60
N ASN A 218 15.83 -1.53 -5.64
CA ASN A 218 16.74 -2.66 -5.53
C ASN A 218 18.16 -2.11 -5.24
N PRO A 219 18.72 -2.31 -4.04
CA PRO A 219 20.03 -1.72 -3.69
C PRO A 219 21.21 -2.29 -4.48
N HIS A 220 21.06 -3.47 -5.09
CA HIS A 220 22.12 -4.09 -5.89
C HIS A 220 22.19 -3.50 -7.30
N THR A 221 21.04 -3.30 -7.94
CA THR A 221 20.96 -2.77 -9.31
C THR A 221 20.70 -1.26 -9.37
N HIS A 222 20.35 -0.66 -8.24
CA HIS A 222 19.84 0.72 -8.12
C HIS A 222 18.62 1.03 -9.00
N GLN A 223 17.88 0.00 -9.43
CA GLN A 223 16.60 0.19 -10.12
C GLN A 223 15.57 0.72 -9.13
N LEU A 224 14.99 1.87 -9.45
CA LEU A 224 13.91 2.49 -8.68
C LEU A 224 12.57 2.24 -9.37
N LYS A 225 11.55 1.89 -8.58
CA LYS A 225 10.18 1.69 -9.03
C LYS A 225 9.19 2.45 -8.16
N LEU A 226 8.32 3.22 -8.80
CA LEU A 226 7.19 3.86 -8.15
C LEU A 226 6.08 2.83 -7.88
N CYS A 227 5.49 2.86 -6.69
CA CYS A 227 4.40 1.99 -6.27
C CYS A 227 3.27 2.78 -5.58
N ASP A 228 2.19 2.08 -5.24
CA ASP A 228 1.02 2.56 -4.48
C ASP A 228 0.15 3.59 -5.22
N PHE A 229 -0.69 3.08 -6.12
CA PHE A 229 -1.56 3.88 -6.98
C PHE A 229 -2.97 4.07 -6.39
N GLY A 230 -3.17 3.75 -5.10
CA GLY A 230 -4.46 3.92 -4.41
C GLY A 230 -4.96 5.37 -4.41
N SER A 231 -4.04 6.33 -4.39
CA SER A 231 -4.33 7.76 -4.48
C SER A 231 -4.30 8.30 -5.91
N ALA A 232 -3.93 7.52 -6.92
CA ALA A 232 -3.73 8.01 -8.27
C ALA A 232 -5.06 8.44 -8.95
N LYS A 233 -4.98 9.31 -9.96
CA LYS A 233 -6.14 9.85 -10.67
C LYS A 233 -5.86 10.13 -12.14
N VAL A 234 -6.70 9.60 -13.03
CA VAL A 234 -6.77 10.01 -14.43
C VAL A 234 -7.17 11.49 -14.49
N LEU A 235 -6.40 12.28 -15.22
CA LEU A 235 -6.61 13.70 -15.37
C LEU A 235 -7.40 14.02 -16.66
N VAL A 236 -8.41 14.87 -16.53
CA VAL A 236 -9.19 15.39 -17.66
C VAL A 236 -8.46 16.60 -18.26
N SER A 237 -8.36 16.67 -19.60
CA SER A 237 -7.37 17.52 -20.32
C SER A 237 -7.33 18.99 -19.91
N PHE A 238 -8.45 19.61 -19.54
CA PHE A 238 -8.50 21.05 -19.23
C PHE A 238 -7.69 21.50 -18.01
N HIS A 239 -7.29 20.58 -17.11
CA HIS A 239 -6.59 20.95 -15.87
C HIS A 239 -5.29 20.14 -15.65
N ARG A 240 -4.76 19.48 -16.69
CA ARG A 240 -3.62 18.56 -16.55
C ARG A 240 -2.37 19.25 -16.01
N THR A 241 -1.93 20.34 -16.64
CA THR A 241 -0.69 21.04 -16.28
C THR A 241 -0.76 21.64 -14.87
N ILE A 242 -1.89 22.29 -14.54
CA ILE A 242 -2.10 22.95 -13.24
C ILE A 242 -2.09 21.93 -12.10
N ILE A 243 -2.87 20.85 -12.22
CA ILE A 243 -2.96 19.81 -11.18
C ILE A 243 -1.61 19.11 -10.97
N ILE A 244 -0.86 18.86 -12.04
CA ILE A 244 0.47 18.25 -11.95
C ILE A 244 1.44 19.19 -11.22
N GLN A 245 1.51 20.46 -11.63
CA GLN A 245 2.40 21.42 -10.98
C GLN A 245 2.09 21.53 -9.48
N ASP A 246 0.82 21.71 -9.10
CA ASP A 246 0.43 21.85 -7.69
C ASP A 246 0.68 20.57 -6.86
N SER A 247 0.50 19.40 -7.48
CA SER A 247 0.67 18.11 -6.77
C SER A 247 2.13 17.75 -6.49
N TYR A 248 3.09 18.21 -7.32
CA TYR A 248 4.49 17.77 -7.24
C TYR A 248 5.51 18.89 -6.94
N LEU A 249 5.16 20.18 -7.05
CA LEU A 249 6.05 21.27 -6.64
C LEU A 249 6.56 21.14 -5.19
N PRO A 250 5.71 20.79 -4.19
CA PRO A 250 6.17 20.62 -2.81
C PRO A 250 7.15 19.45 -2.65
N LEU A 251 7.08 18.46 -3.53
CA LEU A 251 7.90 17.26 -3.52
C LEU A 251 9.33 17.53 -3.97
N PHE A 252 9.50 18.30 -5.04
CA PHE A 252 10.83 18.73 -5.46
C PHE A 252 11.45 19.70 -4.45
N SER A 253 10.65 20.52 -3.76
CA SER A 253 11.15 21.39 -2.69
C SER A 253 11.56 20.60 -1.43
N ARG A 254 10.73 19.65 -0.95
CA ARG A 254 10.99 18.90 0.30
C ARG A 254 11.89 17.67 0.15
N ALA A 255 11.82 16.94 -0.96
CA ALA A 255 12.72 15.81 -1.20
C ALA A 255 14.17 16.27 -1.42
N PHE A 256 14.37 17.43 -2.04
CA PHE A 256 15.68 18.08 -2.06
C PHE A 256 16.10 18.56 -0.67
N HIS A 257 15.19 19.11 0.13
CA HIS A 257 15.52 19.56 1.48
C HIS A 257 15.96 18.42 2.43
N LEU A 258 15.30 17.25 2.37
CA LEU A 258 15.64 16.07 3.20
C LEU A 258 16.91 15.35 2.74
N CYS A 259 17.31 15.47 1.46
CA CYS A 259 18.56 14.87 0.95
C CYS A 259 19.77 15.80 1.00
N LEU A 260 19.59 17.13 1.09
CA LEU A 260 20.70 18.08 0.89
C LEU A 260 20.98 19.03 2.05
N ILE A 261 20.09 19.22 3.01
CA ILE A 261 20.31 20.19 4.08
C ILE A 261 20.11 19.53 5.44
N ARG A 262 21.06 19.82 6.33
CA ARG A 262 21.07 19.47 7.76
C ARG A 262 19.92 20.16 8.47
#